data_AF-A0A2V6DFV6-F1
#
_entry.id   AF-A0A2V6DFV6-F1
#
_cell.length_a   1.000
_cell.length_b   1.000
_cell.length_c   1.000
_cell.angle_alpha   90.00
_cell.angle_beta   90.00
_cell.angle_gamma   90.00
#
_symmetry.space_group_name_H-M   'P 1'
#
loop_
_entity.id
_entity.type
_entity.pdbx_description
1 polymer ?
#
loop_
_entity_poly.entity_id
_entity_poly.type
_entity_poly.pdbx_seq_one_letter_code
_entity_poly.pdbx_strand_id
1 'polypeptide(L)'
;MKVWKTLLLVYRELDVCLPVRRDSVEPAKNYGSAERRPTKKTRKRFHHVAGEREIMDALDSFAGFPKLVSELTDGRAGIEYEIVRPDHALTSLTRESPSRFWPSPDDIRSDLDDFAPLGKYESIFVCWPQRDLKNGTAVPCDAWGLAMGASEWTNAATYAAIANAPSSAWRNEARGEVWLHEWLHGVCDHFARRGHTMPERDADGGELHGYVRSPTCGWCAYYRDLMSRSVLENGRRLGIPLSAWS
;
A
#
# COMPACT_ATOMS: atom_id res chain seq x y z
N MET A 1 -21.14 1.38 15.76
CA MET A 1 -20.03 0.68 15.08
C MET A 1 -19.99 1.21 13.66
N LYS A 2 -18.88 1.83 13.25
CA LYS A 2 -18.68 2.27 11.86
C LYS A 2 -18.18 1.09 11.03
N VAL A 3 -18.87 0.77 9.97
CA VAL A 3 -18.43 -0.22 8.98
C VAL A 3 -17.77 0.52 7.83
N TRP A 4 -16.58 0.10 7.42
CA TRP A 4 -15.87 0.62 6.26
C TRP A 4 -16.04 -0.38 5.11
N LYS A 5 -16.73 0.03 4.04
CA LYS A 5 -16.82 -0.77 2.83
C LYS A 5 -15.50 -0.66 2.09
N THR A 6 -14.93 -1.81 1.78
CA THR A 6 -13.59 -1.96 1.24
C THR A 6 -13.63 -2.75 -0.06
N LEU A 7 -12.99 -2.24 -1.11
CA LEU A 7 -12.74 -3.02 -2.33
C LEU A 7 -11.31 -3.52 -2.34
N LEU A 8 -11.09 -4.77 -2.71
CA LEU A 8 -9.79 -5.29 -3.12
C LEU A 8 -9.81 -5.65 -4.60
N LEU A 9 -9.06 -4.90 -5.41
CA LEU A 9 -8.74 -5.25 -6.79
C LEU A 9 -7.50 -6.15 -6.80
N VAL A 10 -7.58 -7.30 -7.47
CA VAL A 10 -6.45 -8.24 -7.58
C VAL A 10 -6.08 -8.43 -9.05
N TYR A 11 -5.02 -7.77 -9.48
CA TYR A 11 -4.47 -7.98 -10.80
C TYR A 11 -3.61 -9.24 -10.80
N ARG A 12 -3.92 -10.15 -11.74
CA ARG A 12 -3.12 -11.35 -11.97
C ARG A 12 -1.90 -11.06 -12.84
N GLU A 13 -2.03 -10.10 -13.76
CA GLU A 13 -1.05 -9.84 -14.80
C GLU A 13 -0.69 -8.35 -14.86
N LEU A 14 0.57 -8.08 -15.17
CA LEU A 14 1.12 -6.76 -15.47
C LEU A 14 1.89 -6.87 -16.78
N ASP A 15 1.64 -5.96 -17.72
CA ASP A 15 2.44 -5.83 -18.95
C ASP A 15 2.71 -4.35 -19.26
N VAL A 16 3.90 -3.88 -18.92
CA VAL A 16 4.27 -2.46 -19.00
C VAL A 16 5.63 -2.25 -19.65
N CYS A 17 5.80 -1.12 -20.34
CA CYS A 17 7.07 -0.69 -20.92
C CYS A 17 7.55 0.62 -20.28
N LEU A 18 8.49 0.53 -19.33
CA LEU A 18 8.91 1.66 -18.51
C LEU A 18 10.28 2.20 -18.94
N PRO A 19 10.52 3.51 -18.84
CA PRO A 19 11.85 4.07 -19.03
C PRO A 19 12.73 3.72 -17.83
N VAL A 20 13.87 3.08 -18.08
CA VAL A 20 14.85 2.73 -17.04
C VAL A 20 16.15 3.47 -17.34
N ARG A 21 16.72 4.16 -16.35
CA ARG A 21 18.08 4.71 -16.45
C ARG A 21 19.06 3.54 -16.35
N ARG A 22 19.98 3.42 -17.31
CA ARG A 22 21.23 2.69 -17.06
C ARG A 22 22.09 3.58 -16.18
N ASP A 23 22.45 3.10 -15.01
CA ASP A 23 23.59 3.67 -14.27
C ASP A 23 24.86 3.26 -15.04
N SER A 24 25.21 4.06 -16.05
CA SER A 24 26.54 3.97 -16.67
C SER A 24 27.54 4.52 -15.67
N VAL A 25 28.10 3.64 -14.84
CA VAL A 25 29.35 3.88 -14.13
C VAL A 25 30.47 3.82 -15.16
N GLU A 26 30.69 4.93 -15.87
CA GLU A 26 32.00 5.17 -16.47
C GLU A 26 32.83 5.97 -15.46
N PRO A 27 34.04 5.52 -15.08
CA PRO A 27 34.93 6.35 -14.29
C PRO A 27 35.31 7.58 -15.12
N ALA A 28 35.02 8.76 -14.59
CA ALA A 28 35.36 10.04 -15.21
C ALA A 28 36.87 10.11 -15.47
N LYS A 29 37.26 9.90 -16.74
CA LYS A 29 38.55 10.40 -17.22
C LYS A 29 38.33 11.87 -17.57
N ASN A 30 38.94 12.75 -16.78
CA ASN A 30 39.14 14.16 -17.07
C ASN A 30 39.54 14.35 -18.53
N TYR A 31 38.79 15.13 -19.30
CA TYR A 31 39.29 16.13 -20.27
C TYR A 31 38.10 16.88 -20.90
N GLY A 32 38.11 18.20 -20.77
CA GLY A 32 37.51 19.12 -21.74
C GLY A 32 35.99 19.30 -21.71
N SER A 33 35.57 20.55 -21.91
CA SER A 33 34.20 20.97 -22.19
C SER A 33 33.53 20.07 -23.24
N ALA A 34 32.66 19.16 -22.80
CA ALA A 34 31.85 18.33 -23.67
C ALA A 34 30.37 18.53 -23.31
N GLU A 35 29.58 18.90 -24.31
CA GLU A 35 28.13 18.97 -24.28
C GLU A 35 27.55 17.72 -23.60
N ARG A 36 26.62 17.92 -22.66
CA ARG A 36 25.86 16.83 -22.04
C ARG A 36 25.07 16.10 -23.12
N ARG A 37 25.62 15.01 -23.65
CA ARG A 37 24.89 14.10 -24.55
C ARG A 37 23.62 13.64 -23.84
N PRO A 38 22.44 13.71 -24.48
CA PRO A 38 21.22 13.22 -23.87
C PRO A 38 21.37 11.71 -23.63
N THR A 39 21.26 11.31 -22.37
CA THR A 39 21.27 9.89 -22.00
C THR A 39 20.12 9.20 -22.72
N LYS A 40 20.44 8.22 -23.58
CA LYS A 40 19.47 7.47 -24.37
C LYS A 40 18.55 6.72 -23.39
N LYS A 41 17.32 7.20 -23.20
CA LYS A 41 16.31 6.55 -22.34
C LYS A 41 15.97 5.19 -22.93
N THR A 42 16.54 4.13 -22.37
CA THR A 42 16.18 2.75 -22.70
C THR A 42 14.85 2.40 -22.04
N ARG A 43 13.92 1.81 -22.79
CA ARG A 43 12.68 1.25 -22.23
C ARG A 43 12.89 -0.23 -21.93
N LYS A 44 12.43 -0.68 -20.76
CA LYS A 44 12.39 -2.09 -20.38
C LYS A 44 10.94 -2.52 -20.31
N ARG A 45 10.62 -3.66 -20.93
CA ARG A 45 9.33 -4.32 -20.75
C ARG A 45 9.36 -5.17 -19.49
N PHE A 46 8.30 -5.11 -18.71
CA PHE A 46 8.02 -5.97 -17.58
C PHE A 46 6.70 -6.67 -17.87
N HIS A 47 6.75 -7.99 -17.98
CA HIS A 47 5.57 -8.83 -18.15
C HIS A 47 5.58 -9.85 -17.02
N HIS A 48 4.74 -9.64 -16.02
CA HIS A 48 4.68 -10.47 -14.81
C HIS A 48 3.28 -11.08 -14.69
N VAL A 49 3.25 -12.37 -14.35
CA VAL A 49 2.01 -13.11 -14.11
C VAL A 49 2.11 -13.78 -12.75
N ALA A 50 1.31 -13.32 -11.79
CA ALA A 50 1.24 -13.92 -10.46
C ALA A 50 0.68 -15.35 -10.56
N GLY A 51 1.36 -16.28 -9.89
CA GLY A 51 0.86 -17.65 -9.75
C GLY A 51 -0.37 -17.71 -8.84
N GLU A 52 -1.22 -18.72 -9.03
CA GLU A 52 -2.43 -18.92 -8.20
C GLU A 52 -2.09 -18.97 -6.70
N ARG A 53 -0.98 -19.61 -6.34
CA ARG A 53 -0.54 -19.68 -4.94
C ARG A 53 -0.20 -18.31 -4.36
N GLU A 54 0.46 -17.45 -5.14
CA GLU A 54 0.82 -16.09 -4.70
C GLU A 54 -0.44 -15.28 -4.41
N ILE A 55 -1.43 -15.36 -5.30
CA ILE A 55 -2.73 -14.72 -5.13
C ILE A 55 -3.46 -15.30 -3.91
N MET A 56 -3.49 -16.62 -3.76
CA MET A 56 -4.15 -17.28 -2.63
C MET A 56 -3.52 -16.90 -1.29
N ASP A 57 -2.19 -16.83 -1.19
CA ASP A 57 -1.52 -16.43 0.05
C ASP A 57 -1.83 -14.95 0.40
N ALA A 58 -1.86 -14.06 -0.60
CA ALA A 58 -2.26 -12.66 -0.41
C ALA A 58 -3.72 -12.54 0.07
N LEU A 59 -4.65 -13.28 -0.56
CA LEU A 59 -6.06 -13.31 -0.18
C LEU A 59 -6.31 -13.93 1.19
N ASP A 60 -5.56 -14.99 1.54
CA ASP A 60 -5.61 -15.56 2.88
C ASP A 60 -5.18 -14.54 3.93
N SER A 61 -4.08 -13.81 3.67
CA SER A 61 -3.65 -12.72 4.54
C SER A 61 -4.72 -11.64 4.65
N PHE A 62 -5.30 -11.19 3.52
CA PHE A 62 -6.36 -10.17 3.50
C PHE A 62 -7.59 -10.57 4.32
N ALA A 63 -7.98 -11.85 4.31
CA ALA A 63 -9.10 -12.32 5.12
C ALA A 63 -8.88 -12.21 6.64
N GLY A 64 -7.65 -11.95 7.12
CA GLY A 64 -7.36 -11.64 8.52
C GLY A 64 -7.59 -10.17 8.90
N PHE A 65 -7.53 -9.26 7.93
CA PHE A 65 -7.59 -7.80 8.15
C PHE A 65 -8.86 -7.33 8.88
N PRO A 66 -10.09 -7.75 8.51
CA PRO A 66 -11.31 -7.32 9.21
C PRO A 66 -11.30 -7.64 10.70
N LYS A 67 -10.78 -8.82 11.06
CA LYS A 67 -10.67 -9.25 12.46
C LYS A 67 -9.73 -8.33 13.23
N LEU A 68 -8.58 -7.98 12.67
CA LEU A 68 -7.64 -7.07 13.31
C LEU A 68 -8.27 -5.69 13.53
N VAL A 69 -8.97 -5.12 12.54
CA VAL A 69 -9.65 -3.82 12.70
C VAL A 69 -10.66 -3.87 13.86
N SER A 70 -11.49 -4.91 13.91
CA SER A 70 -12.46 -5.08 14.98
C SER A 70 -11.79 -5.24 16.35
N GLU A 71 -10.75 -6.07 16.47
CA GLU A 71 -10.06 -6.31 17.73
C GLU A 71 -9.33 -5.06 18.25
N LEU A 72 -8.65 -4.33 17.36
CA LEU A 72 -7.85 -3.17 17.73
C LEU A 72 -8.68 -1.91 18.00
N THR A 73 -9.96 -1.91 17.61
CA THR A 73 -10.93 -0.85 17.92
C THR A 73 -11.95 -1.24 18.98
N ASP A 74 -11.79 -2.41 19.61
CA ASP A 74 -12.75 -2.95 20.60
C ASP A 74 -14.19 -2.95 20.04
N GLY A 75 -14.32 -3.49 18.81
CA GLY A 75 -15.58 -3.66 18.09
C GLY A 75 -16.22 -2.37 17.57
N ARG A 76 -15.55 -1.21 17.63
CA ARG A 76 -16.13 0.05 17.18
C ARG A 76 -16.02 0.27 15.68
N ALA A 77 -15.01 -0.31 15.04
CA ALA A 77 -14.89 -0.34 13.58
C ALA A 77 -15.03 -1.77 13.05
N GLY A 78 -15.65 -1.91 11.89
CA GLY A 78 -15.73 -3.14 11.12
C GLY A 78 -15.32 -2.92 9.66
N ILE A 79 -14.99 -4.01 8.98
CA ILE A 79 -14.70 -4.01 7.54
C ILE A 79 -15.69 -4.94 6.85
N GLU A 80 -16.39 -4.41 5.86
CA GLU A 80 -17.10 -5.19 4.86
C GLU A 80 -16.31 -5.09 3.57
N TYR A 81 -16.05 -6.21 2.89
CA TYR A 81 -15.21 -6.18 1.70
C TYR A 81 -15.78 -6.94 0.52
N GLU A 82 -15.46 -6.44 -0.68
CA GLU A 82 -15.63 -7.12 -1.96
C GLU A 82 -14.25 -7.37 -2.56
N ILE A 83 -14.07 -8.52 -3.23
CA ILE A 83 -12.85 -8.84 -3.96
C ILE A 83 -13.21 -8.95 -5.43
N VAL A 84 -12.58 -8.14 -6.26
CA VAL A 84 -12.72 -8.18 -7.72
C VAL A 84 -11.38 -8.57 -8.33
N ARG A 85 -11.42 -9.42 -9.34
CA ARG A 85 -10.27 -9.84 -10.14
C ARG A 85 -10.50 -9.36 -11.56
N PRO A 86 -9.95 -8.20 -11.96
CA PRO A 86 -10.00 -7.76 -13.36
C PRO A 86 -9.48 -8.86 -14.28
N ASP A 87 -10.13 -9.05 -15.43
CA ASP A 87 -9.78 -10.07 -16.42
C ASP A 87 -8.73 -9.59 -17.44
N HIS A 88 -8.26 -8.35 -17.28
CA HIS A 88 -7.14 -7.76 -18.02
C HIS A 88 -5.88 -7.57 -17.19
N ALA A 89 -4.76 -7.36 -17.90
CA ALA A 89 -3.49 -6.98 -17.30
C ALA A 89 -3.48 -5.51 -16.87
N LEU A 90 -2.71 -5.20 -15.83
CA LEU A 90 -2.32 -3.82 -15.54
C LEU A 90 -1.30 -3.35 -16.59
N THR A 91 -1.68 -2.35 -17.39
CA THR A 91 -0.91 -1.92 -18.58
C THR A 91 -0.20 -0.59 -18.46
N SER A 92 -0.36 0.11 -17.35
CA SER A 92 0.38 1.34 -17.06
C SER A 92 0.77 1.41 -15.59
N LEU A 93 1.82 2.20 -15.33
CA LEU A 93 2.23 2.57 -13.98
C LEU A 93 2.67 4.03 -13.99
N THR A 94 2.27 4.74 -12.96
CA THR A 94 2.64 6.13 -12.72
C THR A 94 4.02 6.18 -12.12
N ARG A 95 4.80 7.17 -12.57
CA ARG A 95 6.13 7.41 -12.00
C ARG A 95 5.99 8.21 -10.71
N GLU A 96 6.39 7.60 -9.60
CA GLU A 96 6.43 8.24 -8.28
C GLU A 96 7.71 9.08 -8.09
N SER A 97 8.86 8.50 -8.46
CA SER A 97 10.17 9.15 -8.38
C SER A 97 11.00 8.83 -9.63
N PRO A 98 12.18 9.45 -9.88
CA PRO A 98 12.89 9.36 -11.16
C PRO A 98 13.09 7.95 -11.74
N SER A 99 13.10 6.92 -10.90
CA SER A 99 13.27 5.52 -11.28
C SER A 99 12.26 4.57 -10.63
N ARG A 100 11.13 5.05 -10.10
CA ARG A 100 10.18 4.24 -9.32
C ARG A 100 8.75 4.42 -9.81
N PHE A 101 8.00 3.32 -9.79
CA PHE A 101 6.70 3.20 -10.41
C PHE A 101 5.75 2.43 -9.51
N TRP A 102 4.49 2.82 -9.55
CA TRP A 102 3.41 2.21 -8.79
C TRP A 102 2.09 2.29 -9.57
N PRO A 103 1.11 1.42 -9.27
CA PRO A 103 -0.25 1.57 -9.79
C PRO A 103 -0.88 2.75 -9.06
N SER A 104 -1.03 3.87 -9.75
CA SER A 104 -1.81 4.98 -9.21
C SER A 104 -3.29 4.81 -9.58
N PRO A 105 -4.19 5.62 -9.00
CA PRO A 105 -5.59 5.65 -9.41
C PRO A 105 -5.82 5.92 -10.91
N ASP A 106 -4.90 6.60 -11.61
CA ASP A 106 -5.03 6.80 -13.06
C ASP A 106 -4.71 5.54 -13.87
N ASP A 107 -3.80 4.70 -13.36
CA ASP A 107 -3.42 3.45 -14.03
C ASP A 107 -4.52 2.40 -14.01
N ILE A 108 -5.48 2.57 -13.09
CA ILE A 108 -6.62 1.67 -12.89
C ILE A 108 -7.96 2.40 -13.04
N ARG A 109 -7.97 3.57 -13.70
CA ARG A 109 -9.15 4.46 -13.73
C ARG A 109 -10.42 3.77 -14.18
N SER A 110 -10.35 2.98 -15.25
CA SER A 110 -11.51 2.23 -15.74
C SER A 110 -12.08 1.27 -14.69
N ASP A 111 -11.20 0.57 -13.97
CA ASP A 111 -11.60 -0.34 -12.89
C ASP A 111 -12.20 0.41 -11.70
N LEU A 112 -11.70 1.62 -11.39
CA LEU A 112 -12.32 2.48 -10.39
C LEU A 112 -13.71 2.95 -10.82
N ASP A 113 -13.87 3.36 -12.07
CA ASP A 113 -15.15 3.86 -12.56
C ASP A 113 -16.21 2.74 -12.62
N ASP A 114 -15.80 1.53 -13.00
CA ASP A 114 -16.69 0.37 -13.10
C ASP A 114 -17.01 -0.26 -11.73
N PHE A 115 -15.99 -0.51 -10.91
CA PHE A 115 -16.14 -1.29 -9.68
C PHE A 115 -16.30 -0.42 -8.44
N ALA A 116 -15.67 0.76 -8.39
CA ALA A 116 -15.62 1.65 -7.24
C ALA A 116 -16.07 3.09 -7.55
N PRO A 117 -17.30 3.30 -8.08
CA PRO A 117 -17.82 4.64 -8.28
C PRO A 117 -17.87 5.41 -6.95
N LEU A 118 -17.81 6.74 -7.07
CA LEU A 118 -17.81 7.67 -5.93
C LEU A 118 -18.85 7.30 -4.86
N GLY A 119 -18.38 7.14 -3.63
CA GLY A 119 -19.23 6.86 -2.46
C GLY A 119 -19.64 5.39 -2.27
N LYS A 120 -19.26 4.47 -3.18
CA LYS A 120 -19.53 3.03 -3.00
C LYS A 120 -18.65 2.39 -1.93
N TYR A 121 -17.38 2.81 -1.86
CA TYR A 121 -16.38 2.30 -0.94
C TYR A 121 -15.68 3.44 -0.20
N GLU A 122 -15.31 3.19 1.06
CA GLU A 122 -14.47 4.09 1.84
C GLU A 122 -12.98 3.74 1.72
N SER A 123 -12.65 2.52 1.31
CA SER A 123 -11.29 2.05 1.14
C SER A 123 -11.13 1.19 -0.11
N ILE A 124 -10.02 1.35 -0.82
CA ILE A 124 -9.67 0.58 -2.02
C ILE A 124 -8.24 0.07 -1.87
N PHE A 125 -8.08 -1.23 -2.08
CA PHE A 125 -6.79 -1.89 -2.19
C PHE A 125 -6.55 -2.37 -3.62
N VAL A 126 -5.29 -2.38 -4.03
CA VAL A 126 -4.82 -2.95 -5.28
C VAL A 126 -3.69 -3.92 -4.99
N CYS A 127 -3.93 -5.22 -5.17
CA CYS A 127 -2.88 -6.23 -5.17
C CYS A 127 -2.37 -6.42 -6.60
N TRP A 128 -1.07 -6.24 -6.85
CA TRP A 128 -0.51 -6.23 -8.21
C TRP A 128 0.81 -7.01 -8.35
N PRO A 129 1.10 -7.61 -9.53
CA PRO A 129 2.28 -8.45 -9.73
C PRO A 129 3.53 -7.60 -10.04
N GLN A 130 4.01 -6.89 -9.02
CA GLN A 130 5.23 -6.09 -9.07
C GLN A 130 6.50 -6.92 -9.33
N ARG A 131 6.53 -8.16 -8.85
CA ARG A 131 7.65 -9.11 -8.95
C ARG A 131 7.24 -10.33 -9.74
N ASP A 132 8.13 -10.80 -10.60
CA ASP A 132 8.10 -12.16 -11.09
C ASP A 132 8.93 -13.04 -10.14
N LEU A 133 8.24 -13.82 -9.29
CA LEU A 133 8.89 -14.66 -8.29
C LEU A 133 9.62 -15.86 -8.91
N LYS A 134 9.41 -16.19 -10.19
CA LYS A 134 10.08 -17.31 -10.87
C LYS A 134 11.47 -16.94 -11.34
N ASN A 135 11.65 -15.72 -11.87
CA ASN A 135 12.92 -15.25 -12.41
C ASN A 135 13.55 -14.09 -11.61
N GLY A 136 12.90 -13.63 -10.54
CA GLY A 136 13.41 -12.60 -9.65
C GLY A 136 13.40 -11.19 -10.24
N THR A 137 12.75 -10.98 -11.39
CA THR A 137 12.61 -9.63 -11.95
C THR A 137 11.53 -8.84 -11.19
N ALA A 138 11.71 -7.52 -11.13
CA ALA A 138 10.86 -6.64 -10.35
C ALA A 138 10.74 -5.28 -11.02
N VAL A 139 9.53 -4.72 -11.06
CA VAL A 139 9.34 -3.31 -11.39
C VAL A 139 9.94 -2.47 -10.27
N PRO A 140 10.81 -1.49 -10.54
CA PRO A 140 11.30 -0.61 -9.48
C PRO A 140 10.15 0.13 -8.78
N CYS A 141 9.94 -0.14 -7.49
CA CYS A 141 8.95 0.50 -6.60
C CYS A 141 9.66 0.92 -5.30
N ASP A 142 9.15 1.95 -4.61
CA ASP A 142 9.80 2.48 -3.39
C ASP A 142 9.47 1.65 -2.14
N ALA A 143 8.32 0.98 -2.11
CA ALA A 143 7.91 0.16 -0.98
C ALA A 143 7.14 -1.10 -1.42
N TRP A 144 6.82 -1.96 -0.45
CA TRP A 144 5.97 -3.13 -0.67
C TRP A 144 4.51 -2.71 -0.83
N GLY A 145 4.01 -1.84 0.06
CA GLY A 145 2.76 -1.13 -0.10
C GLY A 145 2.99 0.38 -0.17
N LEU A 146 2.12 1.06 -0.92
CA LEU A 146 2.06 2.51 -0.99
C LEU A 146 0.61 2.91 -0.82
N ALA A 147 0.35 3.78 0.15
CA ALA A 147 -0.99 4.16 0.54
C ALA A 147 -1.16 5.68 0.61
N MET A 148 -2.40 6.12 0.44
CA MET A 148 -2.77 7.52 0.51
C MET A 148 -4.18 7.72 1.06
N GLY A 149 -4.39 8.91 1.63
CA GLY A 149 -5.69 9.39 2.06
C GLY A 149 -6.68 9.57 0.92
N ALA A 150 -7.95 9.69 1.29
CA ALA A 150 -9.04 9.89 0.33
C ALA A 150 -8.90 11.20 -0.44
N SER A 151 -9.19 11.17 -1.74
CA SER A 151 -9.17 12.35 -2.61
C SER A 151 -10.10 12.18 -3.80
N GLU A 152 -10.32 13.24 -4.58
CA GLU A 152 -11.03 13.13 -5.85
C GLU A 152 -10.36 12.11 -6.79
N TRP A 153 -9.03 12.02 -6.74
CA TRP A 153 -8.25 11.07 -7.53
C TRP A 153 -8.63 9.61 -7.25
N THR A 154 -9.10 9.30 -6.05
CA THR A 154 -9.44 7.96 -5.58
C THR A 154 -10.95 7.76 -5.39
N ASN A 155 -11.79 8.54 -6.08
CA ASN A 155 -13.26 8.51 -5.93
C ASN A 155 -13.69 8.68 -4.45
N ALA A 156 -12.98 9.53 -3.71
CA ALA A 156 -13.14 9.82 -2.28
C ALA A 156 -12.94 8.62 -1.31
N ALA A 157 -12.33 7.52 -1.76
CA ALA A 157 -11.92 6.41 -0.92
C ALA A 157 -10.43 6.50 -0.53
N THR A 158 -10.02 5.95 0.62
CA THR A 158 -8.60 5.70 0.87
C THR A 158 -8.06 4.72 -0.17
N TYR A 159 -6.78 4.80 -0.49
CA TYR A 159 -6.19 3.96 -1.53
C TYR A 159 -4.87 3.35 -1.08
N ALA A 160 -4.66 2.06 -1.36
CA ALA A 160 -3.39 1.40 -1.13
C ALA A 160 -3.05 0.39 -2.24
N ALA A 161 -1.86 0.48 -2.81
CA ALA A 161 -1.32 -0.48 -3.77
C ALA A 161 -0.26 -1.34 -3.11
N ILE A 162 -0.45 -2.67 -3.11
CA ILE A 162 0.38 -3.66 -2.42
C ILE A 162 0.92 -4.64 -3.45
N ALA A 163 2.24 -4.73 -3.54
CA ALA A 163 2.91 -5.64 -4.45
C ALA A 163 2.76 -7.12 -4.01
N ASN A 164 2.80 -8.04 -4.98
CA ASN A 164 2.92 -9.46 -4.68
C ASN A 164 4.24 -9.78 -3.94
N ALA A 165 4.21 -10.83 -3.13
CA ALA A 165 5.35 -11.26 -2.32
C ALA A 165 5.39 -12.80 -2.18
N PRO A 166 6.54 -13.37 -1.80
CA PRO A 166 6.65 -14.79 -1.45
C PRO A 166 5.72 -15.19 -0.29
N SER A 167 5.30 -16.45 -0.24
CA SER A 167 4.40 -16.98 0.79
C SER A 167 4.81 -16.66 2.23
N SER A 168 6.11 -16.63 2.52
CA SER A 168 6.63 -16.31 3.86
C SER A 168 6.31 -14.88 4.30
N ALA A 169 6.21 -13.93 3.36
CA ALA A 169 5.86 -12.54 3.66
C ALA A 169 4.37 -12.41 4.02
N TRP A 170 3.50 -13.22 3.39
CA TRP A 170 2.06 -13.24 3.68
C TRP A 170 1.70 -13.97 4.97
N ARG A 171 2.54 -14.94 5.38
CA ARG A 171 2.44 -15.70 6.63
C ARG A 171 3.28 -15.07 7.73
N ASN A 172 3.27 -13.75 7.78
CA ASN A 172 3.90 -12.96 8.81
C ASN A 172 3.26 -13.23 10.19
N GLU A 173 3.73 -12.49 11.18
CA GLU A 173 3.42 -12.66 12.58
C GLU A 173 1.93 -12.48 12.88
N ALA A 174 1.23 -11.59 12.14
CA ALA A 174 -0.22 -11.45 12.20
C ALA A 174 -0.86 -11.46 10.82
N ARG A 175 -1.71 -12.47 10.57
CA ARG A 175 -2.55 -12.58 9.37
C ARG A 175 -3.41 -11.32 9.23
N GLY A 176 -3.23 -10.57 8.14
CA GLY A 176 -3.95 -9.32 7.89
C GLY A 176 -3.15 -8.05 8.20
N GLU A 177 -2.02 -8.15 8.89
CA GLU A 177 -1.29 -6.98 9.41
C GLU A 177 -0.79 -6.04 8.30
N VAL A 178 -0.31 -6.58 7.18
CA VAL A 178 0.14 -5.78 6.03
C VAL A 178 -0.99 -4.90 5.50
N TRP A 179 -2.18 -5.48 5.34
CA TRP A 179 -3.36 -4.77 4.88
C TRP A 179 -3.83 -3.72 5.89
N LEU A 180 -3.77 -4.06 7.19
CA LEU A 180 -4.06 -3.12 8.27
C LEU A 180 -3.09 -1.93 8.24
N HIS A 181 -1.79 -2.18 8.08
CA HIS A 181 -0.77 -1.15 8.03
C HIS A 181 -1.05 -0.16 6.88
N GLU A 182 -1.23 -0.68 5.67
CA GLU A 182 -1.49 0.16 4.49
C GLU A 182 -2.83 0.88 4.57
N TRP A 183 -3.85 0.25 5.16
CA TRP A 183 -5.12 0.91 5.45
C TRP A 183 -4.94 2.10 6.39
N LEU A 184 -4.12 1.94 7.43
CA LEU A 184 -3.93 2.94 8.47
C LEU A 184 -3.33 4.23 7.93
N HIS A 185 -2.48 4.19 6.91
CA HIS A 185 -2.02 5.42 6.22
C HIS A 185 -3.19 6.28 5.74
N GLY A 186 -4.15 5.68 5.04
CA GLY A 186 -5.34 6.40 4.55
C GLY A 186 -6.31 6.79 5.66
N VAL A 187 -6.47 5.95 6.69
CA VAL A 187 -7.38 6.21 7.81
C VAL A 187 -6.84 7.28 8.75
N CYS A 188 -5.53 7.30 9.00
CA CYS A 188 -4.86 8.36 9.75
C CYS A 188 -5.07 9.71 9.08
N ASP A 189 -4.90 9.82 7.76
CA ASP A 189 -5.24 11.03 7.01
C ASP A 189 -6.74 11.38 7.16
N HIS A 190 -7.64 10.41 7.05
CA HIS A 190 -9.09 10.63 7.21
C HIS A 190 -9.44 11.28 8.56
N PHE A 191 -8.87 10.78 9.66
CA PHE A 191 -9.12 11.33 11.00
C PHE A 191 -8.31 12.59 11.28
N ALA A 192 -7.11 12.74 10.70
CA ALA A 192 -6.32 13.97 10.78
C ALA A 192 -7.07 15.17 10.20
N ARG A 193 -7.70 15.00 9.02
CA ARG A 193 -8.56 16.02 8.41
C ARG A 193 -9.81 16.38 9.23
N ARG A 194 -10.15 15.56 10.23
CA ARG A 194 -11.25 15.79 11.19
C ARG A 194 -10.77 16.33 12.54
N GLY A 195 -9.51 16.74 12.63
CA GLY A 195 -8.95 17.39 13.81
C GLY A 195 -8.30 16.44 14.82
N HIS A 196 -8.10 15.16 14.49
CA HIS A 196 -7.36 14.24 15.35
C HIS A 196 -5.86 14.27 15.04
N THR A 197 -5.03 14.62 16.01
CA THR A 197 -3.57 14.61 15.83
C THR A 197 -3.03 13.17 15.82
N MET A 198 -2.38 12.80 14.72
CA MET A 198 -1.65 11.54 14.57
C MET A 198 -0.21 11.69 15.11
N PRO A 199 0.41 10.61 15.64
CA PRO A 199 1.83 10.61 15.96
C PRO A 199 2.69 10.78 14.70
N GLU A 200 3.94 11.19 14.89
CA GLU A 200 4.93 11.29 13.80
C GLU A 200 5.03 9.95 13.05
N ARG A 201 4.97 10.02 11.71
CA ARG A 201 4.95 8.86 10.81
C ARG A 201 3.81 7.86 11.04
N ASP A 202 2.66 8.29 11.55
CA ASP A 202 1.38 7.55 11.48
C ASP A 202 1.45 6.00 11.58
N ALA A 203 1.28 5.22 10.50
CA ALA A 203 1.32 3.75 10.57
C ALA A 203 2.75 3.18 10.60
N ASP A 204 3.74 3.98 10.18
CA ASP A 204 5.18 3.68 10.19
C ASP A 204 5.87 3.98 11.53
N GLY A 205 5.20 4.70 12.44
CA GLY A 205 5.84 5.33 13.59
C GLY A 205 6.17 4.41 14.77
N GLY A 206 5.92 3.10 14.67
CA GLY A 206 6.03 2.17 15.80
C GLY A 206 7.39 2.22 16.51
N GLU A 207 8.48 2.04 15.77
CA GLU A 207 9.84 2.07 16.34
C GLU A 207 10.20 3.44 16.92
N LEU A 208 9.83 4.52 16.22
CA LEU A 208 10.06 5.91 16.66
C LEU A 208 9.44 6.19 18.04
N HIS A 209 8.33 5.53 18.33
CA HIS A 209 7.59 5.69 19.60
C HIS A 209 7.93 4.61 20.63
N GLY A 210 9.02 3.85 20.42
CA GLY A 210 9.53 2.88 21.38
C GLY A 210 8.77 1.54 21.40
N TYR A 211 7.91 1.27 20.42
CA TYR A 211 7.28 -0.03 20.30
C TYR A 211 8.28 -1.04 19.73
N VAL A 212 8.20 -2.27 20.24
CA VAL A 212 8.99 -3.39 19.74
C VAL A 212 8.07 -4.31 18.95
N ARG A 213 8.50 -4.67 17.74
CA ARG A 213 7.78 -5.61 16.88
C ARG A 213 7.67 -6.97 17.56
N SER A 214 6.44 -7.44 17.76
CA SER A 214 6.15 -8.73 18.36
C SER A 214 6.44 -9.88 17.40
N PRO A 215 7.07 -10.98 17.86
CA PRO A 215 7.28 -12.16 17.03
C PRO A 215 5.98 -12.94 16.73
N THR A 216 4.87 -12.60 17.38
CA THR A 216 3.58 -13.31 17.24
C THR A 216 2.42 -12.43 16.80
N CYS A 217 2.61 -11.11 16.73
CA CYS A 217 1.58 -10.21 16.18
C CYS A 217 2.15 -8.98 15.48
N GLY A 218 3.45 -8.94 15.20
CA GLY A 218 4.09 -7.81 14.55
C GLY A 218 3.89 -6.50 15.31
N TRP A 219 3.35 -5.50 14.65
CA TRP A 219 3.11 -4.15 15.16
C TRP A 219 1.74 -3.95 15.80
N CYS A 220 0.95 -5.01 16.04
CA CYS A 220 -0.42 -4.87 16.57
C CYS A 220 -0.50 -4.10 17.90
N ALA A 221 0.55 -4.12 18.75
CA ALA A 221 0.58 -3.30 19.96
C ALA A 221 0.59 -1.80 19.63
N TYR A 222 1.40 -1.38 18.65
CA TYR A 222 1.43 -0.01 18.16
C TYR A 222 0.10 0.36 17.51
N TYR A 223 -0.44 -0.49 16.63
CA TYR A 223 -1.70 -0.21 15.94
C TYR A 223 -2.88 -0.10 16.91
N ARG A 224 -2.94 -0.94 17.97
CA ARG A 224 -3.95 -0.78 19.03
C ARG A 224 -3.91 0.61 19.65
N ASP A 225 -2.71 1.09 19.95
CA ASP A 225 -2.53 2.39 20.59
C ASP A 225 -2.80 3.53 19.62
N LEU A 226 -2.41 3.40 18.36
CA LEU A 226 -2.73 4.35 17.29
C LEU A 226 -4.24 4.47 17.10
N MET A 227 -4.96 3.34 17.12
CA MET A 227 -6.41 3.26 16.91
C MET A 227 -7.25 3.53 18.17
N SER A 228 -6.61 3.80 19.31
CA SER A 228 -7.28 4.13 20.58
C SER A 228 -6.86 5.48 21.18
N ARG A 229 -6.00 6.24 20.49
CA ARG A 229 -5.34 7.46 20.98
C ARG A 229 -4.53 7.19 22.26
N SER A 230 -3.61 6.24 22.17
CA SER A 230 -2.77 5.83 23.29
C SER A 230 -1.26 5.95 23.02
N VAL A 231 -0.84 6.26 21.78
CA VAL A 231 0.58 6.47 21.44
C VAL A 231 1.10 7.69 22.17
N LEU A 232 2.18 7.54 22.94
CA LEU A 232 2.79 8.61 23.71
C LEU A 232 3.85 9.35 22.87
N GLU A 233 3.64 10.65 22.64
CA GLU A 233 4.60 11.52 21.97
C GLU A 233 4.68 12.85 22.72
N ASN A 234 5.88 13.26 23.14
CA ASN A 234 6.11 14.52 23.85
C ASN A 234 5.17 14.74 25.07
N GLY A 235 4.90 13.67 25.82
CA GLY A 235 4.01 13.70 26.99
C GLY A 235 2.51 13.74 26.68
N ARG A 236 2.12 13.66 25.41
CA ARG A 236 0.73 13.67 24.95
C ARG A 236 0.35 12.34 24.33
N ARG A 237 -0.92 11.95 24.48
CA ARG A 237 -1.46 10.77 23.79
C ARG A 237 -2.07 11.17 22.46
N LEU A 238 -1.54 10.61 21.38
CA LEU A 238 -1.92 10.88 19.99
C LEU A 238 -2.54 9.64 19.34
N GLY A 239 -3.19 9.85 18.19
CA GLY A 239 -3.92 8.82 17.46
C GLY A 239 -5.44 9.05 17.44
N ILE A 240 -6.16 8.01 17.02
CA ILE A 240 -7.60 8.03 16.77
C ILE A 240 -8.32 7.59 18.05
N PRO A 241 -9.08 8.47 18.73
CA PRO A 241 -9.77 8.09 19.95
C PRO A 241 -10.87 7.08 19.64
N LEU A 242 -11.11 6.14 20.56
CA LEU A 242 -12.12 5.08 20.35
C LEU A 242 -13.51 5.63 19.98
N SER A 243 -13.90 6.78 20.53
CA SER A 243 -15.18 7.44 20.23
C SER A 243 -15.29 8.02 18.82
N ALA A 244 -14.19 8.16 18.07
CA ALA A 244 -14.23 8.64 16.69
C ALA A 244 -14.64 7.55 15.68
N TRP A 245 -14.63 6.27 16.09
CA TRP A 245 -15.05 5.14 15.27
C TRP A 245 -16.56 4.87 15.31
N SER A 246 -17.33 5.67 16.07
CA SER A 246 -18.79 5.49 16.26
C SER A 246 -19.59 6.63 15.66
#